data_AF-A0A846DK66-F1
#
_entry.id   AF-A0A846DK66-F1
#
_cell.length_a   1.000
_cell.length_b   1.000
_cell.length_c   1.000
_cell.angle_alpha   90.00
_cell.angle_beta   90.00
_cell.angle_gamma   90.00
#
_symmetry.space_group_name_H-M   'P 1'
#
loop_
_entity.id
_entity.type
_entity.pdbx_description
1 polymer ?
#
loop_
_entity_poly.entity_id
_entity_poly.type
_entity_poly.pdbx_seq_one_letter_code
_entity_poly.pdbx_strand_id
1 'polypeptide(L)' 'MNKSQKLEQQIKEMNDWIKTNPDSRELKRAIAVKLTLQGWTYRAIAGILNVGNSFINK' A
#
# COMPACT_ATOMS: atom_id res chain seq x y z
N MET A 1 -22.34 -10.81 -2.62
CA MET A 1 -21.23 -10.20 -1.85
C MET A 1 -21.58 -8.75 -1.58
N ASN A 2 -21.52 -8.31 -0.32
CA ASN A 2 -21.81 -6.91 0.03
C ASN A 2 -20.59 -6.00 -0.27
N LYS A 3 -20.80 -4.68 -0.24
CA LYS A 3 -19.77 -3.69 -0.61
C LYS A 3 -18.50 -3.80 0.25
N SER A 4 -18.63 -4.08 1.55
CA SER A 4 -17.49 -4.23 2.46
C SER A 4 -16.65 -5.46 2.11
N GLN A 5 -17.30 -6.61 1.92
CA GLN A 5 -16.64 -7.86 1.53
C GLN A 5 -15.91 -7.72 0.19
N LYS A 6 -16.49 -6.98 -0.76
CA LYS A 6 -15.84 -6.71 -2.05
C LYS A 6 -14.57 -5.87 -1.90
N LEU A 7 -14.60 -4.86 -1.03
CA LEU A 7 -13.43 -4.01 -0.77
C LEU A 7 -12.30 -4.79 -0.08
N GLU A 8 -12.63 -5.60 0.92
CA GLU A 8 -11.67 -6.47 1.60
C GLU A 8 -11.01 -7.46 0.64
N GLN A 9 -11.79 -8.04 -0.27
CA GLN A 9 -11.28 -8.94 -1.31
C GLN A 9 -10.31 -8.21 -2.26
N GLN A 10 -10.65 -7.00 -2.71
CA GLN A 10 -9.76 -6.20 -3.58
C GLN A 10 -8.46 -5.81 -2.87
N ILE A 11 -8.53 -5.45 -1.58
CA ILE A 11 -7.35 -5.16 -0.76
C ILE A 11 -6.48 -6.41 -0.62
N LYS A 12 -7.09 -7.58 -0.40
CA LYS A 12 -6.38 -8.85 -0.31
C LYS A 12 -5.67 -9.19 -1.63
N GLU A 13 -6.35 -9.09 -2.76
CA GLU A 13 -5.79 -9.35 -4.09
C GLU A 13 -4.60 -8.43 -4.39
N MET A 14 -4.72 -7.14 -4.08
CA MET A 14 -3.63 -6.19 -4.24
C MET A 14 -2.42 -6.56 -3.36
N ASN A 15 -2.66 -6.92 -2.10
CA ASN A 15 -1.60 -7.33 -1.19
C ASN A 15 -0.91 -8.63 -1.65
N ASP A 16 -1.67 -9.59 -2.16
CA ASP A 16 -1.13 -10.84 -2.67
C ASP A 16 -0.32 -10.59 -3.95
N TRP A 17 -0.77 -9.71 -4.84
CA TRP A 17 0.00 -9.27 -6.01
C TRP A 17 1.30 -8.55 -5.64
N ILE A 18 1.29 -7.67 -4.64
CA ILE A 18 2.54 -7.01 -4.18
C ILE A 18 3.55 -8.06 -3.69
N LYS A 19 3.10 -9.14 -3.04
CA LYS A 19 3.97 -10.22 -2.55
C LYS A 19 4.57 -11.08 -3.65
N THR A 20 3.99 -11.10 -4.86
CA THR A 20 4.58 -11.85 -5.99
C THR A 20 5.79 -11.12 -6.58
N ASN A 21 5.98 -9.83 -6.26
CA ASN A 21 7.16 -9.10 -6.69
C ASN A 21 8.41 -9.58 -5.91
N PRO A 22 9.52 -9.94 -6.60
CA PRO A 22 10.78 -10.33 -5.95
C PRO A 22 11.29 -9.29 -4.95
N ASP A 23 10.99 -8.01 -5.18
CA ASP A 23 11.26 -6.91 -4.27
C ASP A 23 9.98 -6.14 -3.91
N SER A 24 9.08 -6.85 -3.23
CA SER A 24 7.85 -6.27 -2.66
C SER A 24 8.10 -5.05 -1.76
N ARG A 25 9.32 -4.88 -1.23
CA ARG A 25 9.68 -3.75 -0.37
C ARG A 25 9.95 -2.49 -1.20
N GLU A 26 10.77 -2.59 -2.23
CA GLU A 26 11.01 -1.48 -3.17
C GLU A 26 9.74 -1.12 -3.94
N LEU A 27 8.90 -2.10 -4.29
CA LEU A 27 7.59 -1.81 -4.88
C LEU A 27 6.72 -0.95 -3.97
N LYS A 28 6.63 -1.28 -2.67
CA LYS A 28 5.89 -0.45 -1.69
C LYS A 28 6.49 0.93 -1.54
N ARG A 29 7.82 1.07 -1.60
CA ARG A 29 8.51 2.37 -1.57
C ARG A 29 8.18 3.21 -2.81
N ALA A 30 8.24 2.64 -4.00
CA ALA A 30 7.87 3.33 -5.24
C ALA A 30 6.41 3.84 -5.18
N ILE A 31 5.49 3.02 -4.66
CA ILE A 31 4.09 3.44 -4.47
C ILE A 31 4.00 4.56 -3.42
N ALA A 32 4.71 4.46 -2.31
CA ALA A 32 4.74 5.50 -1.27
C ALA A 32 5.28 6.84 -1.80
N VAL A 33 6.34 6.81 -2.61
CA VAL A 33 6.91 8.01 -3.28
C VAL A 33 5.86 8.63 -4.21
N LYS A 34 5.23 7.82 -5.06
CA LYS A 34 4.18 8.30 -5.97
C LYS A 34 3.02 8.97 -5.21
N LEU A 35 2.52 8.34 -4.15
CA LEU A 35 1.41 8.90 -3.35
C LEU A 35 1.83 10.18 -2.61
N THR A 36 3.06 10.25 -2.12
CA THR A 36 3.62 11.47 -1.51
C THR A 36 3.63 12.62 -2.51
N LEU A 37 4.10 12.38 -3.74
CA LEU A 37 4.10 13.37 -4.82
C LEU A 37 2.68 13.81 -5.24
N GLN A 38 1.69 12.95 -5.01
CA GLN A 38 0.27 13.25 -5.22
C GLN A 38 -0.39 13.98 -4.04
N GLY A 39 0.39 14.34 -3.00
CA GLY A 39 -0.09 15.12 -1.85
C GLY A 39 -0.72 14.31 -0.72
N TRP A 40 -0.58 12.98 -0.73
CA TRP A 40 -1.08 12.15 0.37
C TRP A 40 -0.18 12.26 1.61
N THR A 41 -0.79 12.26 2.79
CA THR A 41 -0.05 12.28 4.05
C THR A 41 0.61 10.92 4.32
N TYR A 42 1.76 10.93 5.00
CA TYR A 42 2.45 9.68 5.37
C TYR A 42 1.58 8.73 6.18
N ARG A 43 0.72 9.26 7.06
CA ARG A 43 -0.24 8.45 7.83
C ARG A 43 -1.24 7.72 6.91
N ALA A 44 -1.74 8.40 5.88
CA ALA A 44 -2.66 7.79 4.92
C ALA A 44 -1.96 6.72 4.09
N ILE A 45 -0.76 7.00 3.60
CA ILE A 45 0.05 6.06 2.81
C ILE A 45 0.40 4.82 3.63
N ALA A 46 0.77 4.99 4.90
CA ALA A 46 1.06 3.89 5.82
C ALA A 46 -0.15 2.96 6.00
N GLY A 47 -1.35 3.54 6.12
CA GLY A 47 -2.61 2.79 6.14
C GLY A 47 -2.91 2.06 4.82
N ILE A 48 -2.73 2.73 3.67
CA ILE A 48 -2.97 2.15 2.34
C ILE A 48 -2.05 0.95 2.07
N LEU A 49 -0.77 1.07 2.42
CA LEU A 49 0.24 0.04 2.17
C LEU A 49 0.36 -1.00 3.29
N ASN A 50 -0.38 -0.80 4.39
CA ASN A 50 -0.29 -1.59 5.61
C ASN A 50 1.18 -1.72 6.09
N VAL A 51 1.85 -0.58 6.24
CA VAL A 51 3.24 -0.46 6.71
C VAL A 51 3.34 0.50 7.89
N GLY A 52 4.40 0.40 8.68
CA GLY A 52 4.67 1.40 9.72
C GLY A 52 5.06 2.76 9.12
N ASN A 53 4.79 3.86 9.83
CA ASN A 53 5.16 5.21 9.37
C ASN A 53 6.67 5.36 9.08
N SER A 54 7.52 4.62 9.80
CA SER A 54 8.97 4.58 9.58
C SER A 54 9.38 3.95 8.25
N PHE A 55 8.48 3.29 7.55
CA PHE A 55 8.72 2.71 6.22
C PHE A 55 8.84 3.79 5.13
N ILE A 56 8.14 4.91 5.32
CA ILE A 56 8.04 6.00 4.35
C ILE A 56 9.09 7.08 4.64
N ASN A 57 9.51 7.23 5.90
CA ASN A 57 10.42 8.27 6.37
C ASN A 57 11.91 7.86 6.31
N LYS A 58 12.36 7.25 5.21
CA LYS A 58 13.77 6.91 4.99
C LYS A 58 14.29 7.53 3.71
#